data_AF-A0A2V5LWG8-F1
#
_entry.id   AF-A0A2V5LWG8-F1
#
_cell.length_a   1.000
_cell.length_b   1.000
_cell.length_c   1.000
_cell.angle_alpha   90.00
_cell.angle_beta   90.00
_cell.angle_gamma   90.00
#
_symmetry.space_group_name_H-M   'P 1'
#
loop_
_entity.id
_entity.type
_entity.pdbx_description
1 polymer ?
#
loop_
_entity_poly.entity_id
_entity_poly.type
_entity_poly.pdbx_seq_one_letter_code
_entity_poly.pdbx_strand_id
1 'polypeptide(L)'
;AERARERFLEYIHSLNLLRDKPRWYNAVTTNCTTSIRTQRPPSQRTPWNWRILANGKGDELLYQMGALDQSLSFAELKRRARINQRALYTSDGSDFSNQIRVGIPGY
;
A
#
# COMPACT_ATOMS: atom_id res chain seq x y z
N ALA A 1 8.04 -8.81 -14.89
CA ALA A 1 7.28 -10.05 -14.63
C ALA A 1 7.82 -10.80 -13.40
N GLU A 2 9.12 -11.13 -13.37
CA GLU A 2 9.71 -11.95 -12.28
C GLU A 2 9.47 -11.45 -10.85
N ARG A 3 9.68 -10.15 -10.56
CA ARG A 3 9.42 -9.60 -9.22
C ARG A 3 7.96 -9.74 -8.78
N ALA A 4 7.01 -9.58 -9.70
CA ALA A 4 5.59 -9.74 -9.39
C ALA A 4 5.25 -11.21 -9.10
N ARG A 5 5.85 -12.13 -9.86
CA ARG A 5 5.72 -13.57 -9.63
C ARG A 5 6.32 -13.99 -8.28
N GLU A 6 7.51 -13.51 -7.95
CA GLU A 6 8.15 -13.72 -6.64
C GLU A 6 7.23 -13.27 -5.51
N ARG A 7 6.72 -12.03 -5.59
CA ARG A 7 5.75 -11.49 -4.62
C ARG A 7 4.52 -12.39 -4.48
N PHE A 8 3.93 -12.78 -5.60
CA PHE A 8 2.75 -13.64 -5.58
C PHE A 8 3.02 -14.96 -4.85
N LEU A 9 4.16 -15.60 -5.11
CA LEU A 9 4.54 -16.84 -4.43
C LEU A 9 4.81 -16.64 -2.92
N GLU A 10 5.42 -15.52 -2.50
CA GLU A 10 5.57 -15.16 -1.07
C GLU A 10 4.20 -15.12 -0.36
N TYR A 11 3.18 -14.54 -1.02
CA TYR A 11 1.81 -14.49 -0.50
C TYR A 11 1.16 -15.88 -0.43
N ILE A 12 1.23 -16.67 -1.50
CA ILE A 12 0.66 -18.02 -1.53
C ILE A 12 1.25 -18.91 -0.44
N HIS A 13 2.57 -18.84 -0.26
CA HIS A 13 3.24 -19.56 0.82
C HIS A 13 2.70 -19.16 2.20
N SER A 14 2.58 -17.85 2.46
CA SER A 14 2.06 -17.34 3.73
C SER A 14 0.62 -17.77 3.99
N LEU A 15 -0.24 -17.73 2.96
CA LEU A 15 -1.65 -18.12 3.06
C LEU A 15 -1.81 -19.63 3.31
N ASN A 16 -1.03 -20.47 2.63
CA ASN A 16 -1.04 -21.91 2.87
C ASN A 16 -0.58 -22.25 4.29
N LEU A 17 0.46 -21.59 4.81
CA LEU A 17 0.88 -21.76 6.20
C LEU A 17 -0.22 -21.35 7.20
N LEU A 18 -0.95 -20.27 6.93
CA LEU A 18 -2.06 -19.84 7.77
C LEU A 18 -3.24 -20.82 7.76
N ARG A 19 -3.48 -21.47 6.61
CA ARG A 19 -4.49 -22.52 6.48
C ARG A 19 -4.15 -23.73 7.35
N ASP A 20 -2.90 -24.19 7.27
CA ASP A 20 -2.46 -25.41 7.95
C ASP A 20 -2.19 -25.16 9.45
N LYS A 21 -1.70 -23.96 9.78
CA LYS A 21 -1.34 -23.54 11.13
C LYS A 21 -1.90 -22.13 11.39
N PRO A 22 -3.17 -22.04 11.83
CA PRO A 22 -3.76 -20.74 12.17
C PRO A 22 -2.93 -20.08 13.27
N ARG A 23 -2.82 -18.76 13.19
CA ARG A 23 -2.13 -17.93 14.17
C ARG A 23 -3.02 -16.78 14.61
N TRP A 24 -2.75 -16.27 15.80
CA TRP A 24 -3.46 -15.11 16.30
C TRP A 24 -3.20 -13.87 15.44
N TYR A 25 -4.26 -13.10 15.16
CA TYR A 25 -4.20 -11.87 14.37
C TYR A 25 -4.13 -10.66 15.30
N ASN A 26 -2.97 -9.99 15.30
CA ASN A 26 -2.77 -8.73 16.00
C ASN A 26 -2.66 -7.61 14.98
N ALA A 27 -3.54 -6.60 15.04
CA ALA A 27 -3.53 -5.48 14.08
C ALA A 27 -2.22 -4.66 14.06
N VAL A 28 -1.43 -4.69 15.15
CA VAL A 28 -0.13 -4.01 15.24
C VAL A 28 0.96 -4.80 14.53
N THR A 29 0.97 -6.13 14.64
CA THR A 29 2.05 -7.00 14.11
C THR A 29 1.67 -7.79 12.86
N THR A 30 0.39 -7.75 12.49
CA THR A 30 -0.22 -8.45 11.35
C THR A 30 -1.17 -7.47 10.64
N ASN A 31 -0.58 -6.50 9.94
CA ASN A 31 -1.26 -5.56 9.05
C ASN A 31 -0.55 -5.52 7.70
N CYS A 32 -1.07 -4.75 6.74
CA CYS A 32 -0.54 -4.75 5.37
C CYS A 32 0.98 -4.49 5.29
N THR A 33 1.52 -3.55 6.06
CA THR A 33 2.94 -3.15 6.02
C THR A 33 3.85 -4.11 6.81
N THR A 34 3.41 -4.60 7.96
CA THR A 34 4.17 -5.58 8.76
C THR A 34 4.17 -6.96 8.12
N SER A 35 3.07 -7.38 7.49
CA SER A 35 2.99 -8.63 6.72
C SER A 35 3.92 -8.59 5.50
N ILE A 36 3.87 -7.54 4.67
CA ILE A 36 4.78 -7.39 3.53
C ILE A 36 6.25 -7.43 3.96
N ARG A 37 6.58 -6.79 5.09
CA ARG A 37 7.93 -6.82 5.65
C ARG A 37 8.36 -8.21 6.09
N THR A 38 7.51 -8.92 6.83
CA THR A 38 7.85 -10.22 7.44
C THR A 38 7.94 -11.34 6.40
N GLN A 39 7.18 -11.23 5.30
CA GLN A 39 7.27 -12.11 4.13
C GLN A 39 8.62 -12.01 3.40
N ARG A 40 9.33 -10.88 3.53
CA ARG A 40 10.66 -10.69 2.94
C ARG A 40 11.75 -11.34 3.80
N PRO A 41 12.77 -11.97 3.17
CA PRO A 41 13.99 -12.38 3.86
C PRO A 41 14.62 -11.19 4.58
N PRO A 42 15.20 -11.37 5.78
CA PRO A 42 15.78 -10.27 6.55
C PRO A 42 16.79 -9.41 5.76
N SER A 43 17.59 -10.02 4.89
CA SER A 43 18.58 -9.35 4.04
C SER A 43 17.99 -8.44 2.96
N GLN A 44 16.70 -8.59 2.65
CA GLN A 44 16.00 -7.82 1.62
C GLN A 44 14.95 -6.85 2.20
N ARG A 45 14.89 -6.71 3.52
CA ARG A 45 13.93 -5.79 4.15
C ARG A 45 14.43 -4.35 4.02
N THR A 46 13.51 -3.44 3.75
CA THR A 46 13.78 -2.00 3.86
C THR A 46 14.21 -1.63 5.29
N PRO A 47 14.93 -0.51 5.48
CA PRO A 47 15.23 -0.01 6.81
C PRO A 47 13.98 0.10 7.68
N TRP A 48 14.13 -0.10 8.99
CA TRP A 48 13.01 0.00 9.92
C TRP A 48 12.51 1.44 10.02
N ASN A 49 11.18 1.60 10.07
CA ASN A 49 10.52 2.88 10.32
C ASN A 49 9.25 2.62 11.13
N TRP A 50 8.97 3.45 12.14
CA TRP A 50 7.78 3.27 12.99
C TRP A 50 6.47 3.35 12.19
N ARG A 51 6.44 4.07 11.06
CA ARG A 51 5.28 4.15 10.16
C ARG A 51 4.95 2.81 9.48
N ILE A 52 5.82 1.79 9.60
CA ILE A 52 5.50 0.40 9.24
C ILE A 52 4.46 -0.18 10.21
N LEU A 53 4.44 0.23 11.47
CA LEU A 53 3.40 -0.14 12.43
C LEU A 53 2.16 0.74 12.25
N ALA A 54 2.37 2.05 12.11
CA ALA A 54 1.31 3.03 11.86
C ALA A 54 1.06 3.21 10.35
N ASN A 55 0.55 2.15 9.70
CA ASN A 55 0.39 2.06 8.25
C ASN A 55 -0.42 3.22 7.62
N GLY A 56 -1.30 3.88 8.38
CA GLY A 56 -2.01 5.10 7.95
C GLY A 56 -1.12 6.33 7.69
N LYS A 57 0.18 6.25 7.99
CA LYS A 57 1.22 7.26 7.68
C LYS A 57 2.16 6.80 6.56
N GLY A 58 1.83 5.72 5.86
CA GLY A 58 2.66 5.18 4.77
C GLY A 58 2.84 6.18 3.62
N ASP A 59 1.81 7.00 3.35
CA ASP A 59 1.85 8.07 2.37
C ASP A 59 2.92 9.13 2.68
N GLU A 60 3.02 9.54 3.94
CA GLU A 60 4.04 10.47 4.42
C GLU A 60 5.46 9.89 4.27
N LEU A 61 5.63 8.60 4.61
CA LEU A 61 6.91 7.91 4.42
C LEU A 61 7.31 7.85 2.94
N LEU A 62 6.37 7.49 2.06
CA LEU A 62 6.63 7.41 0.62
C LEU A 62 6.97 8.78 0.01
N TYR A 63 6.30 9.84 0.45
CA TYR A 63 6.63 11.21 0.04
C TYR A 63 8.05 11.61 0.48
N GLN A 64 8.43 11.31 1.74
CA GLN A 64 9.78 11.55 2.27
C GLN A 64 10.86 10.78 1.51
N MET A 65 10.53 9.59 0.99
CA MET A 65 11.43 8.77 0.18
C MET A 65 11.50 9.19 -1.30
N GLY A 66 10.74 10.19 -1.73
CA GLY A 66 10.67 10.61 -3.14
C GLY A 66 9.93 9.64 -4.05
N ALA A 67 9.11 8.75 -3.48
CA ALA A 67 8.31 7.79 -4.23
C ALA A 67 6.96 8.35 -4.70
N LEU A 68 6.61 9.57 -4.29
CA LEU A 68 5.40 10.30 -4.71
C LEU A 68 5.80 11.63 -5.38
N ASP A 69 4.88 12.24 -6.12
CA ASP A 69 5.08 13.53 -6.78
C ASP A 69 5.57 14.61 -5.79
N GLN A 70 6.75 15.17 -6.06
CA GLN A 70 7.40 16.19 -5.22
C GLN A 70 7.24 17.62 -5.77
N SER A 71 6.47 17.81 -6.85
CA SER A 71 6.19 19.16 -7.41
C SER A 71 5.26 19.99 -6.51
N LEU A 72 4.52 19.33 -5.62
CA LEU A 72 3.60 19.92 -4.65
C LEU A 72 4.06 19.57 -3.24
N SER A 73 3.73 20.41 -2.25
CA SER A 73 3.91 20.03 -0.85
C SER A 73 3.07 18.80 -0.49
N PHE A 74 3.52 17.99 0.47
CA PHE A 74 2.79 16.78 0.88
C PHE A 74 1.32 17.06 1.25
N ALA A 75 1.07 18.16 1.96
CA ALA A 75 -0.28 18.57 2.35
C ALA A 75 -1.15 18.88 1.11
N GLU A 76 -0.56 19.54 0.11
CA GLU A 76 -1.25 19.87 -1.13
C GLU A 76 -1.52 18.65 -1.98
N LEU A 77 -0.51 17.79 -2.16
CA LEU A 77 -0.63 16.52 -2.86
C LEU A 77 -1.74 15.66 -2.24
N LYS A 78 -1.73 15.48 -0.91
CA LYS A 78 -2.73 14.69 -0.19
C LYS A 78 -4.14 15.23 -0.35
N ARG A 79 -4.29 16.57 -0.36
CA ARG A 79 -5.58 17.23 -0.59
C ARG A 79 -6.09 16.98 -2.01
N ARG A 80 -5.23 17.15 -3.03
CA ARG A 80 -5.61 16.96 -4.45
C ARG A 80 -5.81 15.50 -4.82
N ALA A 81 -5.11 14.58 -4.17
CA ALA A 81 -5.23 13.13 -4.38
C ALA A 81 -6.47 12.51 -3.72
N ARG A 82 -7.31 13.31 -3.04
CA ARG A 82 -8.50 12.81 -2.35
C ARG A 82 -9.61 12.46 -3.34
N ILE A 83 -9.80 11.16 -3.60
CA ILE A 83 -10.81 10.65 -4.53
C ILE A 83 -12.19 10.42 -3.94
N ASN A 84 -12.36 10.46 -2.62
CA ASN A 84 -13.59 9.99 -1.96
C ASN A 84 -14.86 10.61 -2.53
N GLN A 85 -14.89 11.93 -2.75
CA GLN A 85 -16.07 12.57 -3.33
C GLN A 85 -16.32 12.11 -4.75
N ARG A 86 -15.27 12.05 -5.59
CA ARG A 86 -15.39 11.55 -6.97
C ARG A 86 -15.94 10.13 -6.99
N ALA A 87 -15.36 9.24 -6.18
CA ALA A 87 -15.80 7.85 -6.05
C ALA A 87 -17.27 7.72 -5.61
N LEU A 88 -17.79 8.62 -4.77
CA LEU A 88 -19.20 8.61 -4.36
C LEU A 88 -20.16 9.09 -5.47
N TYR A 89 -19.69 9.97 -6.35
CA TYR A 89 -20.51 10.54 -7.43
C TYR A 89 -20.32 9.84 -8.78
N THR A 90 -19.33 8.95 -8.91
CA THR A 90 -19.14 8.12 -10.08
C THR A 90 -20.06 6.90 -9.99
N SER A 91 -21.00 6.76 -10.93
CA SER A 91 -21.86 5.58 -11.03
C SER A 91 -21.06 4.31 -11.31
N ASP A 92 -21.57 3.15 -10.85
CA ASP A 92 -21.00 1.83 -11.12
C ASP A 92 -21.03 1.52 -12.63
N GLY A 93 -19.96 1.90 -13.31
CA GLY A 93 -19.72 1.65 -14.74
C GLY A 93 -18.36 1.01 -14.96
N SER A 94 -18.14 0.45 -16.14
CA SER A 94 -16.90 -0.25 -16.52
C SER A 94 -15.63 0.62 -16.46
N ASP A 95 -15.77 1.94 -16.31
CA ASP A 95 -14.68 2.91 -16.34
C ASP A 95 -14.43 3.64 -15.00
N PHE A 96 -15.01 3.15 -13.90
CA PHE A 96 -14.89 3.78 -12.57
C PHE A 96 -13.43 4.14 -12.20
N SER A 97 -12.50 3.21 -12.44
CA SER A 97 -11.08 3.39 -12.10
C SER A 97 -10.41 4.56 -12.82
N ASN A 98 -10.75 4.81 -14.08
CA ASN A 98 -10.18 5.94 -14.81
C ASN A 98 -10.85 7.23 -14.36
N GLN A 99 -12.18 7.25 -14.26
CA GLN A 99 -12.95 8.44 -13.89
C GLN A 99 -12.55 9.05 -12.55
N ILE A 100 -12.27 8.21 -11.54
CA ILE A 100 -11.83 8.72 -10.23
C ILE A 100 -10.40 9.30 -10.26
N ARG A 101 -9.57 8.98 -11.26
CA ARG A 101 -8.15 9.38 -11.36
C ARG A 101 -7.87 10.52 -12.34
N VAL A 102 -8.81 10.88 -13.22
CA VAL A 102 -8.62 11.98 -14.18
C VAL A 102 -8.19 13.27 -13.47
N GLY A 103 -7.06 13.85 -13.89
CA GLY A 103 -6.54 15.10 -13.34
C GLY A 103 -6.03 15.03 -11.90
N ILE A 104 -5.74 13.84 -11.38
CA ILE A 104 -5.09 13.66 -10.08
C ILE A 104 -3.57 13.71 -10.25
N PRO A 105 -2.84 14.50 -9.43
CA PRO A 105 -1.39 14.52 -9.47
C PRO A 105 -0.79 13.11 -9.26
N GLY A 106 0.19 12.74 -10.08
CA GLY A 106 0.89 11.45 -10.00
C GLY A 106 0.23 10.26 -10.73
N TYR A 107 -0.81 10.50 -11.52
CA TYR A 107 -1.42 9.52 -12.44
C TYR A 107 -1.27 9.95 -13.91
#